data_AF-A0A8T8TSI9-F1
#
_entry.id   AF-A0A8T8TSI9-F1
#
_cell.length_a   1.000
_cell.length_b   1.000
_cell.length_c   1.000
_cell.angle_alpha   90.00
_cell.angle_beta   90.00
_cell.angle_gamma   90.00
#
_symmetry.space_group_name_H-M   'P 1'
#
loop_
_entity.id
_entity.type
_entity.pdbx_description
1 polymer ?
#
loop_
_entity_poly.entity_id
_entity_poly.type
_entity_poly.pdbx_seq_one_letter_code
_entity_poly.pdbx_strand_id
1 'polypeptide(L)'
;MLQKTWPQRIVVVQAKPGYGKTFLSSVIIQDLEWSATPLVEKGERSPTTAFFHFNSSDRFGSRRTTEALHAIATQLVHAHRKQKIAIDALCLLIDETSSGQIRASDDDVDAILKILLRQSPTFLVIDGVDEYHRYNFEDIKSFLAINLHYMTEYGMFGDKEIPSSMLDDVTIRASGTFLWAKLLVSYLNSNALTPQERHTTLANAQLLEGLDGLYNEILCMLHRCYGREKSVAADIFKWLSASLHALHTKVLHTALAIIPGSPTSKLQYLSNFPESIPNITCALVEVDHEGVVKFIHLSLKEYLESADTAKRHPEFSLFNKNEVNQYLAIRCLSYVIHDIPRSLSQLCDYRKSRLVRTLVLQLLSTKPE
;
A
#
# COMPACT_ATOMS: atom_id res chain seq x y z
N MET A 1 -5.22 -1.42 -43.37
CA MET A 1 -3.78 -1.77 -43.31
C MET A 1 -3.11 -1.19 -42.05
N LEU A 2 -3.46 -1.64 -40.83
CA LEU A 2 -2.83 -1.19 -39.57
C LEU A 2 -2.00 -2.29 -38.87
N GLN A 3 -2.08 -3.53 -39.32
CA GLN A 3 -1.57 -4.69 -38.57
C GLN A 3 -0.05 -4.93 -38.65
N LYS A 4 0.70 -4.27 -39.56
CA LYS A 4 2.12 -4.62 -39.79
C LYS A 4 3.16 -3.68 -39.15
N THR A 5 2.79 -2.57 -38.51
CA THR A 5 3.76 -1.55 -38.03
C THR A 5 3.54 -1.04 -36.60
N TRP A 6 2.58 -1.59 -35.85
CA TRP A 6 2.28 -1.13 -34.47
C TRP A 6 3.45 -1.24 -33.48
N PRO A 7 4.36 -2.25 -33.52
CA PRO A 7 5.40 -2.40 -32.49
C PRO A 7 6.43 -1.26 -32.53
N GLN A 8 6.63 -0.65 -33.70
CA GLN A 8 7.56 0.47 -33.88
C GLN A 8 6.97 1.81 -33.40
N ARG A 9 5.70 1.82 -32.96
CA ARG A 9 4.97 3.02 -32.50
C ARG A 9 4.74 3.03 -30.99
N ILE A 10 5.31 2.08 -30.27
CA ILE A 10 5.18 1.97 -28.81
C ILE A 10 6.54 2.08 -28.16
N VAL A 11 6.62 2.94 -27.15
CA VAL A 11 7.76 3.06 -26.26
C VAL A 11 7.29 2.63 -24.88
N VAL A 12 7.92 1.57 -24.34
CA VAL A 12 7.64 1.08 -22.98
C VAL A 12 8.77 1.55 -22.07
N VAL A 13 8.41 2.23 -20.98
CA VAL A 13 9.35 2.65 -19.94
C VAL A 13 9.10 1.81 -18.70
N GLN A 14 10.09 1.00 -18.32
CA GLN A 14 9.99 0.11 -17.15
C GLN A 14 11.09 0.44 -16.15
N ALA A 15 10.70 0.65 -14.89
CA ALA A 15 11.63 0.89 -13.78
C ALA A 15 11.00 0.44 -12.45
N LYS A 16 11.83 0.22 -11.42
CA LYS A 16 11.36 -0.14 -10.07
C LYS A 16 10.45 0.95 -9.47
N PRO A 17 9.55 0.62 -8.53
CA PRO A 17 8.78 1.63 -7.80
C PRO A 17 9.70 2.70 -7.17
N GLY A 18 9.28 3.97 -7.21
CA GLY A 18 10.05 5.08 -6.65
C GLY A 18 11.13 5.70 -7.56
N TYR A 19 11.42 5.13 -8.74
CA TYR A 19 12.44 5.64 -9.67
C TYR A 19 11.96 6.82 -10.55
N GLY A 20 10.85 7.47 -10.16
CA GLY A 20 10.37 8.67 -10.85
C GLY A 20 9.65 8.45 -12.18
N LYS A 21 9.07 7.26 -12.44
CA LYS A 21 8.30 6.98 -13.68
C LYS A 21 7.18 8.00 -13.92
N THR A 22 6.40 8.32 -12.89
CA THR A 22 5.32 9.32 -12.96
C THR A 22 5.83 10.75 -13.17
N PHE A 23 6.99 11.06 -12.61
CA PHE A 23 7.65 12.34 -12.89
C PHE A 23 8.11 12.39 -14.36
N LEU A 24 8.74 11.32 -14.84
CA LEU A 24 9.19 11.19 -16.21
C LEU A 24 8.02 11.25 -17.21
N SER A 25 6.89 10.59 -16.92
CA SER A 25 5.70 10.62 -17.77
C SER A 25 5.16 12.05 -17.91
N SER A 26 5.16 12.82 -16.82
CA SER A 26 4.76 14.25 -16.83
C SER A 26 5.70 15.11 -17.69
N VAL A 27 7.01 14.87 -17.63
CA VAL A 27 8.00 15.56 -18.47
C VAL A 27 7.82 15.19 -19.95
N ILE A 28 7.56 13.91 -20.26
CA ILE A 28 7.30 13.45 -21.62
C ILE A 28 6.04 14.11 -22.19
N ILE A 29 4.96 14.22 -21.41
CA ILE A 29 3.73 14.90 -21.84
C ILE A 29 4.03 16.35 -22.23
N GLN A 30 4.75 17.08 -21.39
CA GLN A 30 5.13 18.47 -21.67
C GLN A 30 6.00 18.60 -22.93
N ASP A 31 6.98 17.70 -23.10
CA ASP A 31 7.87 17.71 -24.28
C ASP A 31 7.11 17.40 -25.58
N LEU A 32 6.16 16.47 -25.54
CA LEU A 32 5.29 16.14 -26.68
C LEU A 32 4.35 17.29 -27.04
N GLU A 33 3.77 17.96 -26.04
CA GLU A 33 2.94 19.16 -26.26
C GLU A 33 3.75 20.32 -26.83
N TRP A 34 4.98 20.54 -26.35
CA TRP A 34 5.87 21.57 -26.85
C TRP A 34 6.36 21.29 -28.27
N SER A 35 6.77 20.05 -28.55
CA SER A 35 7.28 19.60 -29.85
C SER A 35 6.22 19.57 -30.95
N ALA A 36 4.94 19.65 -30.59
CA ALA A 36 3.84 19.72 -31.54
C ALA A 36 3.63 21.13 -32.13
N THR A 37 4.07 22.18 -31.42
CA THR A 37 3.93 23.59 -31.86
C THR A 37 4.64 23.96 -33.18
N PRO A 38 5.85 23.45 -33.52
CA PRO A 38 6.55 23.85 -34.76
C PRO A 38 6.00 23.18 -36.04
N LEU A 39 5.19 22.13 -35.92
CA LEU A 39 4.62 21.41 -37.09
C LEU A 39 3.44 22.18 -37.70
N VAL A 40 2.78 23.02 -36.91
CA VAL A 40 1.69 23.92 -37.36
C VAL A 40 2.21 24.92 -38.40
N GLU A 41 3.47 25.36 -38.28
CA GLU A 41 4.08 26.34 -39.19
C GLU A 41 4.41 25.75 -40.58
N LYS A 42 4.44 24.42 -40.72
CA LYS A 42 4.71 23.70 -41.98
C LYS A 42 3.45 23.21 -42.70
N GLY A 43 2.25 23.54 -42.20
CA GLY A 43 0.98 23.11 -42.80
C GLY A 43 0.61 21.65 -42.55
N GLU A 44 1.38 20.92 -41.73
CA GLU A 44 1.02 19.59 -41.23
C GLU A 44 0.13 19.72 -39.98
N ARG A 45 -0.78 18.76 -39.78
CA ARG A 45 -1.60 18.71 -38.55
C ARG A 45 -0.68 18.38 -37.38
N SER A 46 -0.56 19.31 -36.44
CA SER A 46 0.08 19.06 -35.13
C SER A 46 -0.50 17.80 -34.50
N PRO A 47 0.34 16.89 -34.00
CA PRO A 47 -0.14 15.76 -33.22
C PRO A 47 -0.80 16.25 -31.93
N THR A 48 -1.87 15.58 -31.53
CA THR A 48 -2.55 15.82 -30.26
C THR A 48 -1.96 14.90 -29.19
N THR A 49 -1.69 15.42 -27.99
CA THR A 49 -1.29 14.58 -26.85
C THR A 49 -2.50 14.34 -25.96
N ALA A 50 -2.74 13.08 -25.58
CA ALA A 50 -3.70 12.70 -24.55
C ALA A 50 -3.01 11.78 -23.54
N PHE A 51 -3.39 11.86 -22.28
CA PHE A 51 -2.73 11.11 -21.23
C PHE A 51 -3.68 10.62 -20.14
N PHE A 52 -3.29 9.57 -19.45
CA PHE A 52 -3.99 9.08 -18.27
C PHE A 52 -2.99 8.54 -17.25
N HIS A 53 -3.17 8.90 -15.99
CA HIS A 53 -2.37 8.40 -14.87
C HIS A 53 -3.23 7.42 -14.06
N PHE A 54 -2.85 6.15 -14.06
CA PHE A 54 -3.38 5.21 -13.08
C PHE A 54 -2.83 5.56 -11.69
N ASN A 55 -3.71 5.53 -10.70
CA ASN A 55 -3.38 5.78 -9.31
C ASN A 55 -3.80 4.59 -8.45
N SER A 56 -2.85 4.05 -7.69
CA SER A 56 -3.02 2.98 -6.72
C SER A 56 -4.04 3.29 -5.61
N SER A 57 -4.36 4.57 -5.39
CA SER A 57 -5.27 5.03 -4.32
C SER A 57 -6.76 4.80 -4.60
N ASP A 58 -7.16 4.48 -5.84
CA ASP A 58 -8.55 4.64 -6.29
C ASP A 58 -9.39 3.35 -6.24
N ARG A 59 -10.31 3.23 -5.28
CA ARG A 59 -10.82 1.94 -4.75
C ARG A 59 -11.72 1.05 -5.65
N PHE A 60 -11.87 1.31 -6.95
CA PHE A 60 -12.86 0.60 -7.81
C PHE A 60 -12.30 0.13 -9.16
N GLY A 61 -11.80 -1.12 -9.23
CA GLY A 61 -11.04 -1.65 -10.38
C GLY A 61 -11.78 -1.85 -11.72
N SER A 62 -13.10 -2.01 -11.75
CA SER A 62 -13.85 -2.25 -13.01
C SER A 62 -14.21 -0.96 -13.78
N ARG A 63 -14.38 0.16 -13.07
CA ARG A 63 -14.70 1.48 -13.68
C ARG A 63 -13.48 2.20 -14.26
N ARG A 64 -12.26 1.73 -14.01
CA ARG A 64 -11.03 2.46 -14.38
C ARG A 64 -10.75 2.47 -15.89
N THR A 65 -11.02 1.39 -16.63
CA THR A 65 -10.77 1.38 -18.08
C THR A 65 -11.74 2.28 -18.81
N THR A 66 -13.01 2.24 -18.43
CA THR A 66 -14.02 3.14 -18.99
C THR A 66 -13.72 4.57 -18.58
N GLU A 67 -13.40 4.85 -17.31
CA GLU A 67 -12.95 6.19 -16.87
C GLU A 67 -11.71 6.69 -17.62
N ALA A 68 -10.71 5.83 -17.87
CA ALA A 68 -9.54 6.18 -18.67
C ALA A 68 -9.91 6.52 -20.11
N LEU A 69 -10.72 5.67 -20.76
CA LEU A 69 -11.19 5.92 -22.13
C LEU A 69 -12.05 7.18 -22.21
N HIS A 70 -12.93 7.41 -21.23
CA HIS A 70 -13.74 8.62 -21.10
C HIS A 70 -12.87 9.86 -20.90
N ALA A 71 -11.85 9.79 -20.05
CA ALA A 71 -10.92 10.90 -19.80
C ALA A 71 -10.10 11.23 -21.06
N ILE A 72 -9.59 10.20 -21.75
CA ILE A 72 -8.87 10.35 -23.03
C ILE A 72 -9.82 10.95 -24.08
N ALA A 73 -11.03 10.43 -24.23
CA ALA A 73 -12.02 10.95 -25.17
C ALA A 73 -12.35 12.41 -24.87
N THR A 74 -12.53 12.77 -23.60
CA THR A 74 -12.79 14.14 -23.17
C THR A 74 -11.64 15.08 -23.53
N GLN A 75 -10.38 14.66 -23.30
CA GLN A 75 -9.20 15.42 -23.68
C GLN A 75 -9.12 15.63 -25.20
N LEU A 76 -9.36 14.58 -25.99
CA LEU A 76 -9.34 14.67 -27.45
C LEU A 76 -10.47 15.57 -27.98
N VAL A 77 -11.70 15.40 -27.50
CA VAL A 77 -12.83 16.29 -27.88
C VAL A 77 -12.50 17.75 -27.56
N HIS A 78 -11.92 18.03 -26.39
CA HIS A 78 -11.51 19.37 -26.01
C HIS A 78 -10.38 19.92 -26.92
N ALA A 79 -9.39 19.09 -27.26
CA ALA A 79 -8.30 19.47 -28.16
C ALA A 79 -8.79 19.79 -29.58
N HIS A 80 -9.77 19.03 -30.08
CA HIS A 80 -10.33 19.18 -31.43
C HIS A 80 -11.52 20.14 -31.52
N ARG A 81 -11.90 20.84 -30.43
CA ARG A 81 -13.09 21.72 -30.37
C ARG A 81 -13.16 22.84 -31.42
N LYS A 82 -12.01 23.24 -31.97
CA LYS A 82 -11.90 24.28 -33.00
C LYS A 82 -11.86 23.72 -34.43
N GLN A 83 -11.84 22.40 -34.59
CA GLN A 83 -11.76 21.73 -35.88
C GLN A 83 -13.16 21.35 -36.34
N LYS A 84 -13.69 22.11 -37.32
CA LYS A 84 -15.06 21.97 -37.80
C LYS A 84 -15.41 20.54 -38.26
N ILE A 85 -14.49 19.89 -38.99
CA ILE A 85 -14.67 18.51 -39.48
C ILE A 85 -14.84 17.49 -38.34
N ALA A 86 -14.07 17.64 -37.25
CA ALA A 86 -14.15 16.73 -36.12
C ALA A 86 -15.45 16.93 -35.35
N ILE A 87 -15.84 18.18 -35.12
CA ILE A 87 -17.10 18.51 -34.45
C ILE A 87 -18.31 18.10 -35.28
N ASP A 88 -18.32 18.33 -36.59
CA ASP A 88 -19.43 17.91 -37.46
C ASP A 88 -19.62 16.39 -37.42
N ALA A 89 -18.52 15.61 -37.44
CA ALA A 89 -18.57 14.15 -37.32
C ALA A 89 -19.06 13.67 -35.95
N LEU A 90 -18.66 14.36 -34.86
CA LEU A 90 -19.13 14.07 -33.51
C LEU A 90 -20.60 14.46 -33.33
N CYS A 91 -21.05 15.57 -33.91
CA CYS A 91 -22.45 15.99 -33.89
C CYS A 91 -23.36 14.96 -34.59
N LEU A 92 -22.93 14.43 -35.75
CA LEU A 92 -23.66 13.37 -36.46
C LEU A 92 -23.75 12.09 -35.63
N LEU A 93 -22.67 11.69 -34.95
CA LEU A 93 -22.71 10.54 -34.04
C LEU A 93 -23.67 10.77 -32.88
N ILE A 94 -23.61 11.95 -32.24
CA ILE A 94 -24.48 12.27 -31.10
C ILE A 94 -25.94 12.27 -31.53
N ASP A 95 -26.29 12.75 -32.73
CA ASP A 95 -27.67 12.73 -33.24
C ASP A 95 -28.17 11.30 -33.56
N GLU A 96 -27.30 10.40 -34.03
CA GLU A 96 -27.68 9.01 -34.34
C GLU A 96 -27.75 8.10 -33.10
N THR A 97 -26.94 8.33 -32.07
CA THR A 97 -26.83 7.44 -30.90
C THR A 97 -27.53 7.97 -29.64
N SER A 98 -28.05 9.20 -29.64
CA SER A 98 -28.58 9.82 -28.42
C SER A 98 -29.89 9.19 -27.94
N SER A 99 -29.77 8.39 -26.87
CA SER A 99 -30.89 7.99 -26.01
C SER A 99 -31.38 9.09 -25.05
N GLY A 100 -30.84 10.31 -25.16
CA GLY A 100 -31.17 11.45 -24.28
C GLY A 100 -30.49 11.45 -22.91
N GLN A 101 -29.46 10.61 -22.69
CA GLN A 101 -28.73 10.52 -21.42
C GLN A 101 -27.67 11.64 -21.25
N ILE A 102 -27.45 12.06 -20.00
CA ILE A 102 -26.49 13.13 -19.62
C ILE A 102 -25.02 12.64 -19.66
N ARG A 103 -24.79 11.32 -19.68
CA ARG A 103 -23.46 10.69 -19.76
C ARG A 103 -23.40 9.78 -20.98
N ALA A 104 -22.32 9.90 -21.77
CA ALA A 104 -22.05 9.03 -22.91
C ALA A 104 -21.91 7.57 -22.46
N SER A 105 -22.41 6.63 -23.27
CA SER A 105 -22.21 5.19 -23.05
C SER A 105 -20.81 4.75 -23.47
N ASP A 106 -20.40 3.53 -23.09
CA ASP A 106 -19.10 2.97 -23.50
C ASP A 106 -18.98 2.85 -25.03
N ASP A 107 -20.09 2.54 -25.71
CA ASP A 107 -20.17 2.45 -27.18
C ASP A 107 -19.99 3.83 -27.83
N ASP A 108 -20.56 4.89 -27.23
CA ASP A 108 -20.38 6.26 -27.68
C ASP A 108 -18.90 6.68 -27.56
N VAL A 109 -18.26 6.36 -26.44
CA VAL A 109 -16.85 6.69 -26.21
C VAL A 109 -15.93 5.96 -27.19
N ASP A 110 -16.19 4.68 -27.46
CA ASP A 110 -15.43 3.91 -28.46
C ASP A 110 -15.60 4.50 -29.88
N ALA A 111 -16.83 4.90 -30.26
CA ALA A 111 -17.09 5.58 -31.52
C ALA A 111 -16.33 6.92 -31.63
N ILE A 112 -16.38 7.74 -30.58
CA ILE A 112 -15.68 9.03 -30.49
C ILE A 112 -14.16 8.83 -30.66
N LEU A 113 -13.57 7.90 -29.90
CA LEU A 113 -12.14 7.61 -29.96
C LEU A 113 -11.74 7.12 -31.35
N LYS A 114 -12.50 6.21 -31.97
CA LYS A 114 -12.23 5.72 -33.33
C LYS A 114 -12.24 6.84 -34.37
N ILE A 115 -13.12 7.82 -34.25
CA ILE A 115 -13.14 8.98 -35.17
C ILE A 115 -11.93 9.87 -34.92
N LEU A 116 -11.70 10.31 -33.68
CA LEU A 116 -10.66 11.30 -33.38
C LEU A 116 -9.24 10.77 -33.63
N LEU A 117 -8.98 9.51 -33.26
CA LEU A 117 -7.68 8.85 -33.48
C LEU A 117 -7.41 8.55 -34.97
N ARG A 118 -8.45 8.50 -35.82
CA ARG A 118 -8.27 8.36 -37.28
C ARG A 118 -8.04 9.70 -37.98
N GLN A 119 -8.61 10.77 -37.46
CA GLN A 119 -8.58 12.09 -38.09
C GLN A 119 -7.31 12.89 -37.76
N SER A 120 -6.64 12.57 -36.65
CA SER A 120 -5.43 13.27 -36.21
C SER A 120 -4.37 12.29 -35.71
N PRO A 121 -3.08 12.58 -35.97
CA PRO A 121 -2.01 11.86 -35.29
C PRO A 121 -2.10 12.19 -33.79
N THR A 122 -2.11 11.16 -32.95
CA THR A 122 -2.25 11.31 -31.50
C THR A 122 -1.11 10.59 -30.79
N PHE A 123 -0.45 11.28 -29.86
CA PHE A 123 0.39 10.64 -28.85
C PHE A 123 -0.45 10.29 -27.63
N LEU A 124 -0.36 9.03 -27.20
CA LEU A 124 -1.05 8.56 -26.01
C LEU A 124 -0.01 8.19 -24.95
N VAL A 125 -0.06 8.85 -23.80
CA VAL A 125 0.82 8.57 -22.65
C VAL A 125 -0.01 7.94 -21.54
N ILE A 126 0.30 6.70 -21.19
CA ILE A 126 -0.39 5.98 -20.12
C ILE A 126 0.63 5.63 -19.04
N ASP A 127 0.44 6.19 -17.85
CA ASP A 127 1.29 5.95 -16.69
C ASP A 127 0.61 4.99 -15.72
N GLY A 128 1.36 4.05 -15.12
CA GLY A 128 0.83 3.07 -14.16
C GLY A 128 0.02 1.92 -14.76
N VAL A 129 0.30 1.51 -16.01
CA VAL A 129 -0.39 0.38 -16.67
C VAL A 129 -0.26 -0.94 -15.89
N ASP A 130 0.83 -1.12 -15.14
CA ASP A 130 1.08 -2.25 -14.26
C ASP A 130 0.13 -2.33 -13.06
N GLU A 131 -0.59 -1.24 -12.75
CA GLU A 131 -1.65 -1.21 -11.75
C GLU A 131 -2.99 -1.77 -12.26
N TYR A 132 -3.01 -2.36 -13.47
CA TYR A 132 -4.19 -2.99 -14.05
C TYR A 132 -4.42 -4.41 -13.50
N HIS A 133 -5.56 -4.55 -12.81
CA HIS A 133 -6.00 -5.71 -12.03
C HIS A 133 -5.96 -7.09 -12.70
N ARG A 134 -5.96 -7.19 -14.04
CA ARG A 134 -5.92 -8.49 -14.72
C ARG A 134 -4.53 -9.09 -14.87
N TYR A 135 -3.46 -8.29 -14.90
CA TYR A 135 -2.12 -8.83 -15.13
C TYR A 135 -1.62 -9.68 -13.95
N ASN A 136 -2.11 -9.42 -12.73
CA ASN A 136 -1.68 -10.15 -11.55
C ASN A 136 -2.62 -11.31 -11.16
N PHE A 137 -3.77 -11.49 -11.81
CA PHE A 137 -4.75 -12.50 -11.36
C PHE A 137 -4.19 -13.92 -11.42
N GLU A 138 -3.62 -14.32 -12.56
CA GLU A 138 -3.05 -15.66 -12.73
C GLU A 138 -1.82 -15.88 -11.85
N ASP A 139 -1.00 -14.86 -11.66
CA ASP A 139 0.18 -14.92 -10.80
C ASP A 139 -0.21 -15.04 -9.31
N ILE A 140 -1.20 -14.25 -8.87
CA ILE A 140 -1.76 -14.34 -7.52
C ILE A 140 -2.44 -15.69 -7.32
N LYS A 141 -3.24 -16.15 -8.28
CA LYS A 141 -3.90 -17.46 -8.22
C LYS A 141 -2.88 -18.58 -8.08
N SER A 142 -1.84 -18.56 -8.92
CA SER A 142 -0.75 -19.54 -8.88
C SER A 142 0.00 -19.48 -7.55
N PHE A 143 0.33 -18.28 -7.07
CA PHE A 143 0.97 -18.09 -5.77
C PHE A 143 0.13 -18.63 -4.60
N LEU A 144 -1.17 -18.30 -4.55
CA LEU A 144 -2.08 -18.78 -3.53
C LEU A 144 -2.27 -20.29 -3.61
N ALA A 145 -2.44 -20.86 -4.81
CA ALA A 145 -2.59 -22.30 -5.02
C ALA A 145 -1.40 -23.08 -4.44
N ILE A 146 -0.17 -22.65 -4.77
CA ILE A 146 1.06 -23.28 -4.28
C ILE A 146 1.13 -23.22 -2.75
N ASN A 147 0.90 -22.05 -2.15
CA ASN A 147 1.01 -21.87 -0.71
C ASN A 147 -0.09 -22.64 0.06
N LEU A 148 -1.33 -22.60 -0.41
CA LEU A 148 -2.44 -23.34 0.21
C LEU A 148 -2.28 -24.85 0.06
N HIS A 149 -1.72 -25.31 -1.06
CA HIS A 149 -1.36 -26.72 -1.24
C HIS A 149 -0.33 -27.16 -0.21
N TYR A 150 0.78 -26.42 -0.06
CA TYR A 150 1.78 -26.72 0.96
C TYR A 150 1.18 -26.77 2.38
N MET A 151 0.37 -25.77 2.75
CA MET A 151 -0.31 -25.77 4.06
C MET A 151 -1.23 -26.98 4.26
N THR A 152 -1.85 -27.48 3.19
CA THR A 152 -2.69 -28.68 3.21
C THR A 152 -1.83 -29.93 3.43
N GLU A 153 -0.70 -30.06 2.73
CA GLU A 153 0.25 -31.17 2.94
C GLU A 153 0.81 -31.20 4.38
N TYR A 154 1.02 -30.04 5.00
CA TYR A 154 1.40 -29.92 6.41
C TYR A 154 0.25 -30.10 7.40
N GLY A 155 -0.96 -30.47 6.93
CA GLY A 155 -2.11 -30.77 7.78
C GLY A 155 -2.74 -29.55 8.45
N MET A 156 -2.43 -28.33 8.00
CA MET A 156 -2.89 -27.10 8.66
C MET A 156 -4.40 -26.85 8.51
N PHE A 157 -5.04 -27.48 7.53
CA PHE A 157 -6.48 -27.42 7.26
C PHE A 157 -7.26 -28.62 7.82
N GLY A 158 -6.59 -29.54 8.54
CA GLY A 158 -7.17 -30.81 8.96
C GLY A 158 -7.58 -31.68 7.78
N ASP A 159 -8.60 -32.52 7.95
CA ASP A 159 -9.05 -33.48 6.93
C ASP A 159 -9.93 -32.85 5.82
N LYS A 160 -10.19 -31.54 5.90
CA LYS A 160 -11.06 -30.84 4.95
C LYS A 160 -10.22 -30.20 3.84
N GLU A 161 -10.45 -30.65 2.61
CA GLU A 161 -9.86 -30.04 1.42
C GLU A 161 -10.39 -28.62 1.18
N ILE A 162 -9.57 -27.79 0.53
CA ILE A 162 -9.95 -26.46 0.06
C ILE A 162 -10.52 -26.60 -1.36
N PRO A 163 -11.80 -26.27 -1.59
CA PRO A 163 -12.39 -26.34 -2.92
C PRO A 163 -11.71 -25.37 -3.89
N SER A 164 -11.57 -25.75 -5.16
CA SER A 164 -11.03 -24.87 -6.20
C SER A 164 -11.82 -23.57 -6.36
N SER A 165 -13.14 -23.59 -6.14
CA SER A 165 -13.98 -22.39 -6.16
C SER A 165 -13.59 -21.37 -5.09
N MET A 166 -13.15 -21.84 -3.92
CA MET A 166 -12.70 -20.97 -2.83
C MET A 166 -11.39 -20.26 -3.18
N LEU A 167 -10.50 -20.93 -3.90
CA LEU A 167 -9.27 -20.31 -4.43
C LEU A 167 -9.60 -19.19 -5.41
N ASP A 168 -10.55 -19.40 -6.32
CA ASP A 168 -11.00 -18.38 -7.27
C ASP A 168 -11.62 -17.19 -6.55
N ASP A 169 -12.51 -17.44 -5.58
CA ASP A 169 -13.14 -16.40 -4.78
C ASP A 169 -12.11 -15.54 -4.02
N VAL A 170 -11.14 -16.18 -3.37
CA VAL A 170 -10.06 -15.50 -2.64
C VAL A 170 -9.16 -14.71 -3.59
N THR A 171 -8.85 -15.24 -4.78
CA THR A 171 -8.05 -14.54 -5.79
C THR A 171 -8.76 -13.27 -6.27
N ILE A 172 -10.08 -13.34 -6.49
CA ILE A 172 -10.89 -12.16 -6.86
C ILE A 172 -10.80 -11.07 -5.78
N ARG A 173 -10.81 -11.45 -4.49
CA ARG A 173 -10.72 -10.49 -3.37
C ARG A 173 -9.36 -9.80 -3.26
N ALA A 174 -8.29 -10.44 -3.72
CA ALA A 174 -6.98 -9.81 -3.78
C ALA A 174 -6.97 -8.57 -4.68
N SER A 175 -7.89 -8.46 -5.66
CA SER A 175 -8.06 -7.31 -6.55
C SER A 175 -6.71 -6.80 -7.07
N GLY A 176 -5.96 -7.70 -7.72
CA GLY A 176 -4.64 -7.41 -8.30
C GLY A 176 -3.51 -7.09 -7.31
N THR A 177 -3.77 -7.08 -5.99
CA THR A 177 -2.82 -6.64 -4.96
C THR A 177 -2.00 -7.82 -4.42
N PHE A 178 -0.78 -8.01 -4.92
CA PHE A 178 0.07 -9.13 -4.47
C PHE A 178 0.43 -9.06 -2.98
N LEU A 179 0.54 -7.85 -2.41
CA LEU A 179 0.72 -7.64 -0.97
C LEU A 179 -0.41 -8.29 -0.17
N TRP A 180 -1.65 -8.21 -0.66
CA TRP A 180 -2.80 -8.83 -0.03
C TRP A 180 -2.65 -10.36 0.00
N ALA A 181 -2.26 -10.96 -1.13
CA ALA A 181 -2.04 -12.41 -1.22
C ALA A 181 -0.92 -12.87 -0.27
N LYS A 182 0.19 -12.12 -0.21
CA LYS A 182 1.30 -12.37 0.72
C LYS A 182 0.83 -12.32 2.17
N LEU A 183 0.11 -11.27 2.55
CA LEU A 183 -0.42 -11.10 3.90
C LEU A 183 -1.44 -12.18 4.26
N LEU A 184 -2.30 -12.60 3.32
CA LEU A 184 -3.25 -13.69 3.56
C LEU A 184 -2.51 -14.99 3.84
N VAL A 185 -1.49 -15.32 3.04
CA VAL A 185 -0.65 -16.51 3.25
C VAL A 185 0.05 -16.43 4.60
N SER A 186 0.61 -15.28 4.98
CA SER A 186 1.24 -15.08 6.30
C SER A 186 0.23 -15.21 7.46
N TYR A 187 -0.96 -14.64 7.31
CA TYR A 187 -2.05 -14.76 8.27
C TYR A 187 -2.47 -16.20 8.45
N LEU A 188 -2.77 -16.90 7.35
CA LEU A 188 -3.15 -18.30 7.38
C LEU A 188 -2.04 -19.12 8.00
N ASN A 189 -0.76 -18.92 7.65
CA ASN A 189 0.36 -19.65 8.26
C ASN A 189 0.55 -19.42 9.77
N SER A 190 -0.12 -18.45 10.39
CA SER A 190 -0.02 -18.20 11.83
C SER A 190 -0.42 -19.43 12.66
N ASN A 191 0.41 -19.76 13.65
CA ASN A 191 0.14 -20.83 14.63
C ASN A 191 -1.01 -20.46 15.59
N ALA A 192 -1.43 -19.18 15.60
CA ALA A 192 -2.57 -18.74 16.40
C ALA A 192 -3.93 -19.17 15.82
N LEU A 193 -3.96 -19.63 14.57
CA LEU A 193 -5.19 -20.06 13.91
C LEU A 193 -5.37 -21.58 13.96
N THR A 194 -6.54 -22.00 14.41
CA THR A 194 -7.02 -23.38 14.28
C THR A 194 -7.37 -23.71 12.82
N PRO A 195 -7.40 -25.01 12.44
CA PRO A 195 -7.87 -25.42 11.12
C PRO A 195 -9.27 -24.89 10.79
N GLN A 196 -10.17 -24.87 11.78
CA GLN A 196 -11.53 -24.36 11.60
C GLN A 196 -11.56 -22.86 11.31
N GLU A 197 -10.72 -22.06 11.99
CA GLU A 197 -10.64 -20.62 11.72
C GLU A 197 -10.11 -20.33 10.32
N ARG A 198 -9.10 -21.09 9.86
CA ARG A 198 -8.59 -20.96 8.48
C ARG A 198 -9.68 -21.23 7.45
N HIS A 199 -10.46 -22.29 7.63
CA HIS A 199 -11.63 -22.60 6.78
C HIS A 199 -12.67 -21.49 6.82
N THR A 200 -13.00 -20.99 8.01
CA THR A 200 -13.98 -19.90 8.18
C THR A 200 -13.50 -18.59 7.55
N THR A 201 -12.21 -18.27 7.64
CA THR A 201 -11.61 -17.10 6.98
C THR A 201 -11.73 -17.22 5.46
N LEU A 202 -11.35 -18.36 4.87
CA LEU A 202 -11.41 -18.55 3.43
C LEU A 202 -12.87 -18.60 2.92
N ALA A 203 -13.78 -19.22 3.67
CA ALA A 203 -15.22 -19.25 3.34
C ALA A 203 -15.88 -17.87 3.44
N ASN A 204 -15.35 -16.96 4.27
CA ASN A 204 -15.83 -15.60 4.43
C ASN A 204 -14.88 -14.56 3.81
N ALA A 205 -14.24 -14.89 2.68
CA ALA A 205 -13.25 -14.03 2.04
C ALA A 205 -13.79 -12.63 1.67
N GLN A 206 -15.11 -12.43 1.59
CA GLN A 206 -15.73 -11.10 1.45
C GLN A 206 -15.39 -10.13 2.60
N LEU A 207 -15.10 -10.64 3.81
CA LEU A 207 -14.68 -9.80 4.94
C LEU A 207 -13.23 -9.32 4.81
N LEU A 208 -12.47 -9.95 3.92
CA LEU A 208 -11.06 -9.66 3.65
C LEU A 208 -10.89 -8.72 2.45
N GLU A 209 -11.95 -8.09 1.96
CA GLU A 209 -11.87 -7.23 0.78
C GLU A 209 -10.93 -6.03 1.03
N GLY A 210 -9.91 -5.90 0.17
CA GLY A 210 -8.87 -4.90 0.31
C GLY A 210 -7.91 -5.14 1.48
N LEU A 211 -6.91 -4.26 1.61
CA LEU A 211 -5.90 -4.38 2.67
C LEU A 211 -6.49 -4.10 4.06
N ASP A 212 -7.44 -3.17 4.19
CA ASP A 212 -8.04 -2.78 5.47
C ASP A 212 -8.75 -3.96 6.17
N GLY A 213 -9.51 -4.76 5.42
CA GLY A 213 -10.19 -5.95 5.94
C GLY A 213 -9.18 -6.99 6.44
N LEU A 214 -8.11 -7.21 5.68
CA LEU A 214 -7.06 -8.15 6.06
C LEU A 214 -6.23 -7.65 7.25
N TYR A 215 -5.91 -6.35 7.32
CA TYR A 215 -5.28 -5.75 8.50
C TYR A 215 -6.15 -5.91 9.74
N ASN A 216 -7.46 -5.68 9.63
CA ASN A 216 -8.40 -5.88 10.73
C ASN A 216 -8.36 -7.32 11.26
N GLU A 217 -8.41 -8.32 10.38
CA GLU A 217 -8.36 -9.74 10.80
C GLU A 217 -7.01 -10.10 11.45
N ILE A 218 -5.90 -9.59 10.91
CA ILE A 218 -4.58 -9.78 11.52
C ILE A 218 -4.55 -9.16 12.92
N LEU A 219 -5.03 -7.92 13.10
CA LEU A 219 -5.06 -7.27 14.41
C LEU A 219 -6.00 -7.97 15.40
N CYS A 220 -7.17 -8.45 14.95
CA CYS A 220 -8.08 -9.28 15.74
C CYS A 220 -7.38 -10.55 16.25
N MET A 221 -6.58 -11.21 15.39
CA MET A 221 -5.80 -12.39 15.77
C MET A 221 -4.69 -12.02 16.75
N LEU A 222 -3.92 -10.95 16.50
CA LEU A 222 -2.87 -10.48 17.40
C LEU A 222 -3.42 -10.06 18.77
N HIS A 223 -4.65 -9.54 18.84
CA HIS A 223 -5.32 -9.23 20.10
C HIS A 223 -5.49 -10.47 20.99
N ARG A 224 -5.73 -11.64 20.37
CA ARG A 224 -5.98 -12.92 21.03
C ARG A 224 -4.69 -13.66 21.41
N CYS A 225 -3.55 -13.30 20.84
CA CYS A 225 -2.24 -13.86 21.18
C CYS A 225 -1.85 -13.55 22.64
N TYR A 226 -0.90 -14.34 23.19
CA TYR A 226 -0.39 -14.17 24.54
C TYR A 226 0.05 -12.71 24.81
N GLY A 227 -0.22 -12.21 26.01
CA GLY A 227 -0.08 -10.78 26.34
C GLY A 227 1.30 -10.18 26.04
N ARG A 228 2.39 -10.96 26.13
CA ARG A 228 3.74 -10.47 25.80
C ARG A 228 3.99 -10.31 24.30
N GLU A 229 3.53 -11.23 23.46
CA GLU A 229 3.68 -11.10 21.99
C GLU A 229 2.84 -9.93 21.49
N LYS A 230 1.61 -9.83 21.99
CA LYS A 230 0.71 -8.69 21.76
C LYS A 230 1.36 -7.36 22.12
N SER A 231 1.93 -7.24 23.32
CA SER A 231 2.57 -6.00 23.75
C SER A 231 3.79 -5.68 22.89
N VAL A 232 4.59 -6.68 22.53
CA VAL A 232 5.77 -6.49 21.66
C VAL A 232 5.36 -6.01 20.27
N ALA A 233 4.31 -6.59 19.67
CA ALA A 233 3.81 -6.13 18.37
C ALA A 233 3.37 -4.65 18.41
N ALA A 234 2.57 -4.28 19.43
CA ALA A 234 2.16 -2.89 19.63
C ALA A 234 3.34 -1.94 19.85
N ASP A 235 4.34 -2.37 20.62
CA ASP A 235 5.55 -1.61 20.88
C ASP A 235 6.38 -1.40 19.60
N ILE A 236 6.54 -2.43 18.77
CA ILE A 236 7.18 -2.33 17.45
C ILE A 236 6.47 -1.28 16.59
N PHE A 237 5.12 -1.32 16.52
CA PHE A 237 4.36 -0.36 15.72
C PHE A 237 4.58 1.09 16.21
N LYS A 238 4.61 1.32 17.52
CA LYS A 238 4.90 2.63 18.12
C LYS A 238 6.31 3.13 17.78
N TRP A 239 7.31 2.26 17.87
CA TRP A 239 8.69 2.61 17.54
C TRP A 239 8.86 2.95 16.05
N LEU A 240 8.15 2.27 15.16
CA LEU A 240 8.22 2.52 13.72
C LEU A 240 7.44 3.75 13.26
N SER A 241 6.38 4.17 13.96
CA SER A 241 5.56 5.29 13.51
C SER A 241 6.20 6.66 13.77
N ALA A 242 6.97 6.77 14.86
CA ALA A 242 7.54 8.02 15.34
C ALA A 242 9.09 8.06 15.33
N SER A 243 9.76 7.12 14.64
CA SER A 243 11.20 7.19 14.43
C SER A 243 11.57 8.29 13.43
N LEU A 244 12.51 9.17 13.82
CA LEU A 244 13.04 10.23 12.95
C LEU A 244 13.95 9.70 11.84
N HIS A 245 14.56 8.52 12.06
CA HIS A 245 15.47 7.86 11.14
C HIS A 245 15.03 6.40 10.95
N ALA A 246 15.59 5.74 9.93
CA ALA A 246 15.43 4.31 9.72
C ALA A 246 15.81 3.54 10.99
N LEU A 247 14.90 2.71 11.50
CA LEU A 247 15.08 2.01 12.75
C LEU A 247 15.78 0.67 12.50
N HIS A 248 17.03 0.54 12.95
CA HIS A 248 17.77 -0.71 12.82
C HIS A 248 17.41 -1.71 13.92
N THR A 249 17.52 -3.00 13.60
CA THR A 249 17.26 -4.13 14.50
C THR A 249 17.95 -4.00 15.84
N LYS A 250 19.23 -3.63 15.88
CA LYS A 250 19.99 -3.46 17.14
C LYS A 250 19.35 -2.43 18.07
N VAL A 251 18.95 -1.28 17.51
CA VAL A 251 18.31 -0.20 18.28
C VAL A 251 16.94 -0.66 18.77
N LEU A 252 16.15 -1.29 17.90
CA LEU A 252 14.84 -1.81 18.26
C LEU A 252 14.93 -2.90 19.34
N HIS A 253 15.92 -3.79 19.29
CA HIS A 253 16.09 -4.86 20.28
C HIS A 253 16.31 -4.31 21.69
N THR A 254 17.20 -3.32 21.81
CA THR A 254 17.42 -2.61 23.07
C THR A 254 16.15 -1.85 23.46
N ALA A 255 15.52 -1.14 22.53
CA ALA A 255 14.34 -0.34 22.79
C ALA A 255 13.16 -1.14 23.37
N LEU A 256 12.95 -2.36 22.85
CA LEU A 256 11.94 -3.31 23.33
C LEU A 256 12.30 -3.95 24.69
N ALA A 257 13.59 -3.98 25.06
CA ALA A 257 14.04 -4.51 26.34
C ALA A 257 13.89 -3.49 27.49
N ILE A 258 13.76 -2.19 27.20
CA ILE A 258 13.68 -1.14 28.23
C ILE A 258 12.39 -1.27 29.04
N ILE A 259 12.56 -1.46 30.35
CA ILE A 259 11.50 -1.27 31.35
C ILE A 259 11.72 0.07 32.07
N PRO A 260 10.83 1.06 31.89
CA PRO A 260 10.98 2.38 32.48
C PRO A 260 11.26 2.36 33.99
N GLY A 261 12.26 3.14 34.42
CA GLY A 261 12.63 3.29 35.83
C GLY A 261 13.64 2.25 36.35
N SER A 262 14.08 1.32 35.51
CA SER A 262 15.08 0.30 35.87
C SER A 262 16.17 0.18 34.78
N PRO A 263 17.40 -0.26 35.14
CA PRO A 263 18.42 -0.61 34.15
C PRO A 263 17.96 -1.75 33.24
N THR A 264 18.33 -1.68 31.97
CA THR A 264 17.98 -2.70 30.98
C THR A 264 18.71 -4.01 31.29
N SER A 265 17.94 -5.06 31.55
CA SER A 265 18.46 -6.39 31.88
C SER A 265 18.62 -7.23 30.62
N LYS A 266 19.68 -8.06 30.58
CA LYS A 266 19.87 -9.06 29.52
C LYS A 266 18.68 -10.04 29.39
N LEU A 267 17.94 -10.26 30.48
CA LEU A 267 16.77 -11.15 30.51
C LEU A 267 15.52 -10.54 29.85
N GLN A 268 15.53 -9.24 29.55
CA GLN A 268 14.40 -8.55 28.92
C GLN A 268 14.45 -8.64 27.38
N TYR A 269 15.63 -8.92 26.81
CA TYR A 269 15.83 -9.04 25.38
C TYR A 269 15.02 -10.22 24.80
N LEU A 270 14.43 -9.99 23.64
CA LEU A 270 13.71 -11.03 22.90
C LEU A 270 14.71 -12.07 22.36
N SER A 271 14.36 -13.35 22.53
CA SER A 271 15.07 -14.47 21.89
C SER A 271 14.77 -14.51 20.38
N ASN A 272 15.64 -15.15 19.60
CA ASN A 272 15.47 -15.32 18.14
C ASN A 272 15.20 -13.98 17.43
N PHE A 273 16.03 -12.97 17.72
CA PHE A 273 15.88 -11.64 17.18
C PHE A 273 17.02 -11.36 16.20
N PRO A 274 16.75 -10.81 15.00
CA PRO A 274 15.50 -10.18 14.55
C PRO A 274 14.46 -11.11 13.88
N GLU A 275 14.75 -12.40 13.75
CA GLU A 275 13.96 -13.36 12.96
C GLU A 275 12.52 -13.55 13.47
N SER A 276 12.28 -13.25 14.75
CA SER A 276 10.96 -13.30 15.38
C SER A 276 10.03 -12.15 15.01
N ILE A 277 10.54 -11.02 14.49
CA ILE A 277 9.71 -9.83 14.19
C ILE A 277 8.55 -10.15 13.22
N PRO A 278 8.78 -10.80 12.06
CA PRO A 278 7.69 -11.15 11.15
C PRO A 278 6.68 -12.09 11.79
N ASN A 279 7.11 -12.99 12.68
CA ASN A 279 6.20 -13.94 13.34
C ASN A 279 5.31 -13.24 14.36
N ILE A 280 5.90 -12.40 15.22
CA ILE A 280 5.19 -11.67 16.28
C ILE A 280 4.18 -10.66 15.68
N THR A 281 4.49 -10.11 14.51
CA THR A 281 3.66 -9.11 13.85
C THR A 281 2.80 -9.69 12.72
N CYS A 282 2.83 -11.01 12.48
CA CYS A 282 2.12 -11.66 11.38
C CYS A 282 2.43 -11.02 10.00
N ALA A 283 3.72 -10.83 9.74
CA ALA A 283 4.30 -10.20 8.56
C ALA A 283 3.88 -8.73 8.32
N LEU A 284 3.23 -8.07 9.27
CA LEU A 284 2.96 -6.63 9.18
C LEU A 284 4.23 -5.78 9.24
N VAL A 285 5.32 -6.34 9.78
CA VAL A 285 6.64 -5.71 9.86
C VAL A 285 7.69 -6.62 9.25
N GLU A 286 8.59 -6.02 8.47
CA GLU A 286 9.68 -6.71 7.81
C GLU A 286 11.03 -6.13 8.23
N VAL A 287 12.06 -6.95 8.09
CA VAL A 287 13.46 -6.58 8.29
C VAL A 287 14.17 -6.80 6.97
N ASP A 288 14.83 -5.78 6.45
CA ASP A 288 15.61 -5.92 5.21
C ASP A 288 17.02 -6.47 5.46
N HIS A 289 17.77 -6.65 4.36
CA HIS A 289 19.12 -7.21 4.38
C HIS A 289 20.16 -6.32 5.09
N GLU A 290 19.88 -5.03 5.27
CA GLU A 290 20.71 -4.10 6.04
C GLU A 290 20.30 -4.04 7.52
N GLY A 291 19.28 -4.82 7.90
CA GLY A 291 18.74 -4.85 9.24
C GLY A 291 17.91 -3.61 9.58
N VAL A 292 17.33 -2.93 8.59
CA VAL A 292 16.34 -1.88 8.80
C VAL A 292 14.97 -2.53 8.98
N VAL A 293 14.26 -2.11 10.03
CA VAL A 293 12.92 -2.55 10.36
C VAL A 293 11.91 -1.56 9.79
N LYS A 294 10.90 -2.06 9.08
CA LYS A 294 9.87 -1.22 8.44
C LYS A 294 8.52 -1.92 8.44
N PHE A 295 7.45 -1.12 8.41
CA PHE A 295 6.14 -1.65 8.05
C PHE A 295 6.21 -2.30 6.67
N ILE A 296 5.42 -3.37 6.47
CA ILE A 296 5.36 -4.06 5.19
C ILE A 296 4.94 -3.11 4.05
N HIS A 297 4.12 -2.10 4.35
CA HIS A 297 3.71 -1.07 3.41
C HIS A 297 3.23 0.20 4.14
N LEU A 298 3.25 1.35 3.46
CA LEU A 298 2.79 2.63 4.02
C LEU A 298 1.31 2.61 4.42
N SER A 299 0.47 1.91 3.65
CA SER A 299 -0.96 1.77 3.94
C SER A 299 -1.26 1.17 5.31
N LEU A 300 -0.38 0.32 5.84
CA LEU A 300 -0.52 -0.19 7.19
C LEU A 300 -0.36 0.92 8.22
N LYS A 301 0.63 1.81 8.05
CA LYS A 301 0.82 2.95 8.95
C LYS A 301 -0.40 3.86 8.92
N GLU A 302 -0.92 4.16 7.73
CA GLU A 302 -2.14 4.97 7.55
C GLU A 302 -3.36 4.32 8.20
N TYR A 303 -3.49 2.99 8.06
CA TYR A 303 -4.53 2.22 8.72
C TYR A 303 -4.41 2.33 10.25
N LEU A 304 -3.22 2.10 10.82
CA LEU A 304 -2.98 2.20 12.27
C LEU A 304 -3.20 3.62 12.82
N GLU A 305 -2.93 4.65 12.02
CA GLU A 305 -3.20 6.07 12.35
C GLU A 305 -4.67 6.47 12.15
N SER A 306 -5.56 5.56 11.73
CA SER A 306 -6.97 5.87 11.47
C SER A 306 -7.82 5.90 12.74
N ALA A 307 -8.90 6.70 12.71
CA ALA A 307 -9.89 6.76 13.79
C ALA A 307 -10.68 5.44 13.94
N ASP A 308 -10.75 4.62 12.90
CA ASP A 308 -11.42 3.31 12.96
C ASP A 308 -10.57 2.32 13.77
N THR A 309 -9.27 2.26 13.53
CA THR A 309 -8.35 1.45 14.33
C THR A 309 -8.30 1.90 15.78
N ALA A 310 -8.35 3.21 16.05
CA ALA A 310 -8.45 3.72 17.42
C ALA A 310 -9.68 3.18 18.19
N LYS A 311 -10.79 2.92 17.49
CA LYS A 311 -12.01 2.39 18.10
C LYS A 311 -11.99 0.87 18.23
N ARG A 312 -11.51 0.16 17.22
CA ARG A 312 -11.55 -1.31 17.16
C ARG A 312 -10.38 -1.98 17.87
N HIS A 313 -9.20 -1.36 17.80
CA HIS A 313 -7.91 -1.92 18.18
C HIS A 313 -7.07 -0.89 18.96
N PRO A 314 -7.56 -0.38 20.11
CA PRO A 314 -6.92 0.72 20.83
C PRO A 314 -5.46 0.45 21.23
N GLU A 315 -5.08 -0.80 21.47
CA GLU A 315 -3.73 -1.18 21.84
C GLU A 315 -2.70 -1.08 20.69
N PHE A 316 -3.17 -1.19 19.45
CA PHE A 316 -2.34 -1.15 18.24
C PHE A 316 -2.45 0.20 17.53
N SER A 317 -3.41 1.04 17.93
CA SER A 317 -3.66 2.33 17.30
C SER A 317 -2.50 3.31 17.49
N LEU A 318 -2.25 4.07 16.43
CA LEU A 318 -1.28 5.16 16.36
C LEU A 318 -1.96 6.52 16.12
N PHE A 319 -3.29 6.58 16.26
CA PHE A 319 -4.08 7.79 16.03
C PHE A 319 -3.65 8.94 16.97
N ASN A 320 -3.41 8.65 18.25
CA ASN A 320 -2.96 9.64 19.22
C ASN A 320 -1.42 9.77 19.22
N LYS A 321 -0.90 10.67 18.38
CA LYS A 321 0.55 10.92 18.26
C LYS A 321 1.20 11.36 19.58
N ASN A 322 0.46 12.07 20.45
CA ASN A 322 1.01 12.52 21.73
C ASN A 322 1.28 11.35 22.67
N GLU A 323 0.36 10.37 22.72
CA GLU A 323 0.52 9.17 23.53
C GLU A 323 1.69 8.31 23.04
N VAL A 324 1.83 8.13 21.72
CA VAL A 324 2.96 7.43 21.12
C VAL A 324 4.27 8.14 21.46
N ASN A 325 4.34 9.46 21.28
CA ASN A 325 5.53 10.24 21.60
C ASN A 325 5.90 10.19 23.08
N GLN A 326 4.91 10.28 23.97
CA GLN A 326 5.11 10.14 25.42
C GLN A 326 5.67 8.76 25.77
N TYR A 327 5.08 7.70 25.20
CA TYR A 327 5.51 6.33 25.40
C TYR A 327 6.98 6.11 25.00
N LEU A 328 7.39 6.68 23.86
CA LEU A 328 8.79 6.60 23.39
C LEU A 328 9.73 7.44 24.25
N ALA A 329 9.33 8.69 24.56
CA ALA A 329 10.12 9.60 25.37
C ALA A 329 10.44 9.01 26.75
N ILE A 330 9.47 8.39 27.42
CA ILE A 330 9.67 7.74 28.72
C ILE A 330 10.77 6.67 28.64
N ARG A 331 10.77 5.83 27.60
CA ARG A 331 11.78 4.77 27.42
C ARG A 331 13.15 5.33 27.07
N CYS A 332 13.22 6.30 26.15
CA CYS A 332 14.46 6.98 25.80
C CYS A 332 15.10 7.62 27.05
N LEU A 333 14.31 8.34 27.85
CA LEU A 333 14.82 8.97 29.07
C LEU A 333 15.24 7.92 30.11
N SER A 334 14.51 6.81 30.26
CA SER A 334 14.91 5.70 31.13
C SER A 334 16.28 5.15 30.73
N TYR A 335 16.49 4.88 29.43
CA TYR A 335 17.77 4.39 28.91
C TYR A 335 18.91 5.37 29.21
N VAL A 336 18.68 6.67 28.96
CA VAL A 336 19.69 7.71 29.25
C VAL A 336 20.05 7.77 30.73
N ILE A 337 19.08 7.61 31.63
CA ILE A 337 19.31 7.67 33.08
C ILE A 337 20.02 6.42 33.60
N HIS A 338 19.63 5.24 33.13
CA HIS A 338 19.96 3.97 33.77
C HIS A 338 21.03 3.14 33.05
N ASP A 339 21.19 3.31 31.74
CA ASP A 339 22.04 2.44 30.91
C ASP A 339 23.29 3.15 30.37
N ILE A 340 23.28 4.49 30.25
CA ILE A 340 24.45 5.24 29.78
C ILE A 340 25.47 5.41 30.92
N PRO A 341 26.75 5.01 30.72
CA PRO A 341 27.80 5.16 31.74
C PRO A 341 27.97 6.61 32.21
N ARG A 342 28.14 6.80 33.53
CA ARG A 342 28.25 8.14 34.14
C ARG A 342 29.40 8.99 33.59
N SER A 343 30.47 8.38 33.06
CA SER A 343 31.59 9.10 32.45
C SER A 343 31.21 9.89 31.20
N LEU A 344 30.18 9.45 30.45
CA LEU A 344 29.60 10.21 29.33
C LEU A 344 28.58 11.25 29.81
N SER A 345 27.89 10.98 30.94
CA SER A 345 26.97 11.94 31.56
C SER A 345 27.65 13.15 32.21
N GLN A 346 28.96 13.10 32.48
CA GLN A 346 29.72 14.24 33.00
C GLN A 346 29.88 15.39 31.98
N LEU A 347 29.68 15.13 30.69
CA LEU A 347 29.55 16.17 29.65
C LEU A 347 28.17 16.86 29.67
N CYS A 348 27.18 16.26 30.34
CA CYS A 348 25.81 16.77 30.47
C CYS A 348 25.49 17.05 31.94
N ASP A 349 25.83 18.27 32.37
CA ASP A 349 25.50 18.94 33.63
C ASP A 349 24.53 18.20 34.60
N TYR A 350 25.03 17.82 35.77
CA TYR A 350 24.41 16.92 36.77
C TYR A 350 22.98 17.34 37.21
N ARG A 351 22.61 18.62 37.04
CA ARG A 351 21.25 19.14 37.32
C ARG A 351 20.18 18.58 36.36
N LYS A 352 20.53 18.22 35.12
CA LYS A 352 19.60 17.64 34.14
C LYS A 352 19.14 16.23 34.53
N SER A 353 20.00 15.42 35.16
CA SER A 353 19.65 14.07 35.60
C SER A 353 18.49 14.06 36.61
N ARG A 354 18.46 15.03 37.54
CA ARG A 354 17.40 15.12 38.56
C ARG A 354 16.05 15.53 37.96
N LEU A 355 16.05 16.54 37.07
CA LEU A 355 14.85 16.99 36.35
C LEU A 355 14.30 15.91 35.42
N VAL A 356 15.17 15.22 34.66
CA VAL A 356 14.75 14.12 33.79
C VAL A 356 14.18 12.97 34.61
N ARG A 357 14.77 12.65 35.77
CA ARG A 357 14.26 11.62 36.66
C ARG A 357 12.90 12.00 37.28
N THR A 358 12.72 13.26 37.65
CA THR A 358 11.42 13.80 38.10
C THR A 358 10.38 13.79 36.98
N LEU A 359 10.75 14.18 35.75
CA LEU A 359 9.87 14.12 34.57
C LEU A 359 9.46 12.69 34.24
N VAL A 360 10.38 11.72 34.26
CA VAL A 360 10.05 10.30 34.05
C VAL A 360 9.10 9.80 35.15
N LEU A 361 9.36 10.13 36.42
CA LEU A 361 8.45 9.76 37.52
C LEU A 361 7.07 10.42 37.39
N GLN A 362 7.00 11.68 36.96
CA GLN A 362 5.74 12.39 36.71
C GLN A 362 4.97 11.75 35.55
N LEU A 363 5.64 11.46 34.43
CA LEU A 363 5.05 10.81 33.25
C LEU A 363 4.62 9.35 33.52
N LEU A 364 5.27 8.65 34.45
CA LEU A 364 4.87 7.31 34.90
C LEU A 364 3.71 7.35 35.91
N SER A 365 3.52 8.47 36.62
CA SER A 365 2.45 8.66 37.61
C SER A 365 1.12 9.10 37.03
N THR A 366 1.10 9.63 35.80
CA THR A 366 -0.13 9.95 35.08
C THR A 366 -0.75 8.65 34.55
N LYS A 367 -1.72 8.09 35.28
CA LYS A 367 -2.62 7.07 34.72
C LYS A 367 -3.51 7.73 33.66
N PRO A 368 -3.84 7.05 32.55
CA PRO A 368 -4.95 7.47 31.70
C PRO A 368 -6.26 7.27 32.48
N GLU A 369 -7.08 8.31 32.56
CA GLU A 369 -8.50 8.22 32.95
C GLU A 369 -9.33 7.58 31.83
#